data_AF-A0A3L7U2K4-F1
#
_entry.id   AF-A0A3L7U2K4-F1
#
_cell.length_a   1.000
_cell.length_b   1.000
_cell.length_c   1.000
_cell.angle_alpha   90.00
_cell.angle_beta   90.00
_cell.angle_gamma   90.00
#
_symmetry.space_group_name_H-M   'P 1'
#
loop_
_entity.id
_entity.type
_entity.pdbx_description
1 polymer ?
#
loop_
_entity_poly.entity_id
_entity_poly.type
_entity_poly.pdbx_seq_one_letter_code
_entity_poly.pdbx_strand_id
1 'polypeptide(L)'
;MFVLHANWHGDQLHIWGESSELFRKLTPSVADAKKIAAKDELKSEVIANHPFACTQADLRELSARVGFGVAENATSSSMQLLLPFDHNNPAPSDRLAVALDVDMDQGADLHLDTVQVPTLIVGVTEVQEKLLAFEIAGGLNHEHTGHEFQFWCAAARFGLELMEDQRVVPTVQQDRSGVVKAHWRPWLHDAAIAERAATLLAGMPPICRAVTDAHDGDGWLVLESFLNACVDSFLRQVMLAENYVEAIEDRDPTVDPHVAWLGGLLGNNIEVKNLAVGDVSLVRGVRQWLAILEDIGEGRPMHLLLQLDEPSSALFTKQEGEEDKHAWRLSFQLITNEDPPTI
;
A
#
# COMPACT_ATOMS: atom_id res chain seq x y z
N MET A 1 15.25 1.09 25.15
CA MET A 1 14.92 1.54 23.78
C MET A 1 14.12 0.45 23.09
N PHE A 2 13.33 0.81 22.09
CA PHE A 2 12.56 -0.11 21.29
C PHE A 2 12.57 0.37 19.84
N VAL A 3 12.23 -0.54 18.93
CA VAL A 3 11.95 -0.21 17.53
C VAL A 3 10.61 -0.83 17.19
N LEU A 4 9.66 -0.01 16.75
CA LEU A 4 8.37 -0.44 16.23
C LEU A 4 8.48 -0.71 14.74
N HIS A 5 7.80 -1.77 14.32
CA HIS A 5 7.74 -2.24 12.96
C HIS A 5 6.28 -2.39 12.51
N ALA A 6 6.03 -2.22 11.23
CA ALA A 6 4.70 -2.33 10.64
C ALA A 6 4.69 -3.23 9.40
N ASN A 7 3.81 -4.23 9.39
CA ASN A 7 3.67 -5.20 8.31
C ASN A 7 2.22 -5.31 7.86
N TRP A 8 2.00 -5.38 6.55
CA TRP A 8 0.67 -5.59 5.98
C TRP A 8 0.39 -7.08 5.82
N HIS A 9 -0.75 -7.54 6.31
CA HIS A 9 -1.17 -8.93 6.20
C HIS A 9 -2.69 -9.06 6.40
N GLY A 10 -3.35 -9.92 5.62
CA GLY A 10 -4.77 -10.22 5.80
C GLY A 10 -5.68 -8.99 5.72
N ASP A 11 -5.37 -8.07 4.80
CA ASP A 11 -6.02 -6.76 4.65
C ASP A 11 -5.97 -5.86 5.89
N GLN A 12 -4.96 -6.06 6.75
CA GLN A 12 -4.78 -5.33 7.99
C GLN A 12 -3.31 -4.94 8.20
N LEU A 13 -3.09 -3.85 8.93
CA LEU A 13 -1.74 -3.45 9.33
C LEU A 13 -1.45 -4.03 10.72
N HIS A 14 -0.35 -4.75 10.82
CA HIS A 14 0.13 -5.33 12.06
C HIS A 14 1.32 -4.55 12.58
N ILE A 15 1.22 -4.10 13.82
CA ILE A 15 2.30 -3.44 14.54
C ILE A 15 2.97 -4.45 15.46
N TRP A 16 4.29 -4.50 15.43
CA TRP A 16 5.11 -5.26 16.36
C TRP A 16 6.35 -4.44 16.73
N GLY A 17 7.23 -4.98 17.56
CA GLY A 17 8.43 -4.24 17.93
C GLY A 17 9.48 -5.08 18.60
N GLU A 18 10.71 -4.57 18.57
CA GLU A 18 11.89 -5.15 19.20
C GLU A 18 12.26 -4.37 20.45
N SER A 19 12.69 -5.09 21.49
CA SER A 19 13.14 -4.51 22.75
C SER A 19 14.66 -4.61 22.90
N SER A 20 15.31 -3.46 23.08
CA SER A 20 16.75 -3.42 23.39
C SER A 20 17.08 -4.12 24.70
N GLU A 21 16.15 -4.12 25.66
CA GLU A 21 16.37 -4.74 26.98
C GLU A 21 16.34 -6.27 26.89
N LEU A 22 15.44 -6.81 26.07
CA LEU A 22 15.39 -8.25 25.82
C LEU A 22 16.59 -8.69 24.99
N PHE A 23 16.98 -7.93 23.97
CA PHE A 23 18.16 -8.21 23.15
C PHE A 23 19.43 -8.31 24.00
N ARG A 24 19.67 -7.35 24.90
CA ARG A 24 20.85 -7.37 25.79
C ARG A 24 20.90 -8.59 26.71
N LYS A 25 19.76 -9.16 27.09
CA LYS A 25 19.68 -10.38 27.93
C LYS A 25 20.04 -11.65 27.15
N LEU A 26 19.94 -11.63 25.81
CA LEU A 26 20.23 -12.77 24.94
C LEU A 26 21.71 -12.87 24.58
N THR A 27 22.41 -11.74 24.49
CA THR A 27 23.85 -11.73 24.19
C THR A 27 24.59 -12.58 25.22
N PRO A 28 25.19 -13.72 24.84
CA PRO A 28 25.93 -14.53 25.79
C PRO A 28 27.16 -13.76 26.26
N SER A 29 27.52 -13.93 27.53
CA SER A 29 28.89 -13.62 27.98
C SER A 29 29.86 -14.41 27.08
N VAL A 30 30.99 -13.79 26.69
CA VAL A 30 32.03 -14.39 25.82
C VAL A 30 32.49 -15.80 26.30
N ALA A 31 32.22 -16.16 27.55
CA ALA A 31 32.48 -17.48 28.12
C ALA A 31 31.51 -18.61 27.67
N ASP A 32 30.29 -18.29 27.24
CA ASP A 32 29.23 -19.29 26.97
C ASP A 32 29.14 -19.72 25.50
N ALA A 33 29.68 -18.93 24.56
CA ALA A 33 29.65 -19.21 23.12
C ALA A 33 30.36 -20.53 22.74
N LYS A 34 31.37 -20.95 23.50
CA LYS A 34 32.11 -22.22 23.24
C LYS A 34 31.35 -23.49 23.61
N LYS A 35 30.26 -23.41 24.39
CA LYS A 35 29.47 -24.59 24.80
C LYS A 35 28.25 -24.85 23.92
N ILE A 36 27.77 -23.84 23.19
CA ILE A 36 26.53 -23.89 22.39
C ILE A 36 26.77 -24.57 21.03
N ALA A 37 27.96 -24.38 20.44
CA ALA A 37 28.33 -24.95 19.13
C ALA A 37 28.35 -26.49 19.05
N ALA A 38 28.18 -27.22 20.16
CA ALA A 38 28.31 -28.67 20.21
C ALA A 38 26.98 -29.44 20.28
N LYS A 39 25.81 -28.79 20.22
CA LYS A 39 24.54 -29.45 20.62
C LYS A 39 23.36 -29.52 19.66
N ASP A 40 23.29 -28.75 18.58
CA ASP A 40 22.01 -28.65 17.84
C ASP A 40 22.09 -29.10 16.37
N GLU A 41 21.98 -30.41 16.15
CA GLU A 41 21.55 -31.03 14.89
C GLU A 41 20.17 -31.71 15.03
N LEU A 42 19.22 -31.06 15.70
CA LEU A 42 17.81 -31.47 15.62
C LEU A 42 16.96 -30.28 15.16
N LYS A 43 16.60 -30.29 13.86
CA LYS A 43 15.56 -29.44 13.31
C LYS A 43 14.24 -29.75 14.01
N SER A 44 13.86 -28.90 14.95
CA SER A 44 12.51 -28.90 15.50
C SER A 44 11.60 -28.20 14.48
N GLU A 45 10.53 -28.85 14.03
CA GLU A 45 9.52 -28.28 13.11
C GLU A 45 8.65 -27.17 13.77
N VAL A 46 9.01 -26.72 14.98
CA VAL A 46 8.27 -25.70 15.72
C VAL A 46 8.89 -24.34 15.46
N ILE A 47 8.11 -23.46 14.83
CA ILE A 47 8.48 -22.05 14.62
C ILE A 47 8.69 -21.38 15.98
N ALA A 48 9.89 -20.85 16.21
CA ALA A 48 10.25 -20.21 17.46
C ALA A 48 9.62 -18.81 17.57
N ASN A 49 9.34 -18.36 18.80
CA ASN A 49 8.98 -16.98 19.06
C ASN A 49 10.22 -16.09 19.00
N HIS A 50 10.05 -14.87 18.50
CA HIS A 50 11.11 -13.90 18.41
C HIS A 50 11.60 -13.48 19.82
N PRO A 51 12.87 -13.75 20.17
CA PRO A 51 13.29 -13.80 21.57
C PRO A 51 13.40 -12.41 22.22
N PHE A 52 13.45 -11.34 21.41
CA PHE A 52 13.44 -9.96 21.88
C PHE A 52 12.28 -9.13 21.31
N ALA A 53 11.19 -9.78 20.90
CA ALA A 53 9.96 -9.07 20.54
C ALA A 53 9.25 -8.50 21.79
N CYS A 54 8.76 -7.28 21.68
CA CYS A 54 7.91 -6.64 22.68
C CYS A 54 6.61 -7.42 22.88
N THR A 55 6.05 -7.41 24.09
CA THR A 55 4.76 -8.05 24.33
C THR A 55 3.62 -7.20 23.77
N GLN A 56 2.45 -7.80 23.54
CA GLN A 56 1.26 -7.07 23.09
C GLN A 56 0.84 -5.94 24.06
N ALA A 57 1.12 -6.10 25.36
CA ALA A 57 0.88 -5.06 26.35
C ALA A 57 1.82 -3.86 26.14
N ASP A 58 3.10 -4.13 25.92
CA ASP A 58 4.10 -3.09 25.65
C ASP A 58 3.77 -2.35 24.34
N LEU A 59 3.38 -3.08 23.28
CA LEU A 59 3.12 -2.50 21.96
C LEU A 59 2.11 -1.35 21.99
N ARG A 60 1.08 -1.40 22.86
CA ARG A 60 0.11 -0.30 22.98
C ARG A 60 0.76 0.97 23.51
N GLU A 61 1.51 0.85 24.60
CA GLU A 61 2.22 1.99 25.21
C GLU A 61 3.26 2.56 24.24
N LEU A 62 4.03 1.67 23.61
CA LEU A 62 5.09 2.05 22.67
C LEU A 62 4.53 2.76 21.44
N SER A 63 3.42 2.27 20.87
CA SER A 63 2.79 2.90 19.70
C SER A 63 2.25 4.30 20.03
N ALA A 64 1.63 4.46 21.20
CA ALA A 64 1.19 5.77 21.68
C ALA A 64 2.38 6.74 21.88
N ARG A 65 3.50 6.26 22.41
CA ARG A 65 4.72 7.07 22.62
C ARG A 65 5.32 7.62 21.34
N VAL A 66 5.24 6.88 20.23
CA VAL A 66 5.73 7.37 18.93
C VAL A 66 4.71 8.22 18.18
N GLY A 67 3.49 8.39 18.71
CA GLY A 67 2.40 9.11 18.06
C GLY A 67 1.60 8.28 17.06
N PHE A 68 1.80 6.96 17.00
CA PHE A 68 1.01 6.05 16.19
C PHE A 68 -0.10 5.41 17.05
N GLY A 69 -1.23 6.10 17.18
CA GLY A 69 -2.30 5.69 18.07
C GLY A 69 -2.99 4.39 17.64
N VAL A 70 -2.87 3.34 18.44
CA VAL A 70 -3.59 2.07 18.29
C VAL A 70 -4.82 2.09 19.21
N ALA A 71 -5.98 1.58 18.76
CA ALA A 71 -7.20 1.57 19.55
C ALA A 71 -7.04 0.78 20.87
N GLU A 72 -7.71 1.19 21.95
CA GLU A 72 -7.63 0.49 23.24
C GLU A 72 -8.07 -0.98 23.15
N ASN A 73 -9.09 -1.24 22.34
CA ASN A 73 -9.63 -2.56 22.03
C ASN A 73 -8.99 -3.22 20.80
N ALA A 74 -7.84 -2.73 20.33
CA ALA A 74 -7.14 -3.33 19.19
C ALA A 74 -6.88 -4.81 19.44
N THR A 75 -7.16 -5.60 18.40
CA THR A 75 -7.10 -7.05 18.47
C THR A 75 -5.65 -7.51 18.52
N SER A 76 -5.35 -8.30 19.54
CA SER A 76 -4.08 -9.02 19.68
C SER A 76 -3.99 -10.14 18.65
N SER A 77 -2.86 -10.23 17.96
CA SER A 77 -2.59 -11.31 17.02
C SER A 77 -1.11 -11.72 17.06
N SER A 78 -0.70 -12.57 16.13
CA SER A 78 0.67 -12.98 15.90
C SER A 78 0.91 -13.15 14.41
N MET A 79 2.12 -12.87 13.96
CA MET A 79 2.51 -12.95 12.56
C MET A 79 3.79 -13.77 12.44
N GLN A 80 3.92 -14.51 11.35
CA GLN A 80 5.17 -15.20 11.00
C GLN A 80 5.93 -14.34 10.00
N LEU A 81 7.21 -14.11 10.32
CA LEU A 81 8.12 -13.31 9.52
C LEU A 81 9.33 -14.16 9.13
N LEU A 82 9.78 -14.01 7.90
CA LEU A 82 11.06 -14.51 7.42
C LEU A 82 12.12 -13.43 7.66
N LEU A 83 12.92 -13.60 8.72
CA LEU A 83 13.89 -12.60 9.15
C LEU A 83 15.33 -13.11 8.99
N PRO A 84 16.33 -12.20 8.93
CA PRO A 84 17.72 -12.60 9.01
C PRO A 84 18.05 -13.15 10.40
N PHE A 85 18.76 -14.28 10.43
CA PHE A 85 19.27 -14.93 11.62
C PHE A 85 20.79 -14.95 11.56
N ASP A 86 21.43 -14.68 12.70
CA ASP A 86 22.84 -14.97 12.92
C ASP A 86 22.93 -16.17 13.88
N HIS A 87 23.47 -17.28 13.38
CA HIS A 87 23.39 -18.58 14.04
C HIS A 87 21.92 -18.93 14.42
N ASN A 88 21.60 -19.13 15.70
CA ASN A 88 20.27 -19.57 16.13
C ASN A 88 19.35 -18.42 16.59
N ASN A 89 19.76 -17.16 16.44
CA ASN A 89 18.97 -16.01 16.88
C ASN A 89 18.67 -15.05 15.72
N PRO A 90 17.48 -14.43 15.70
CA PRO A 90 17.22 -13.32 14.79
C PRO A 90 18.26 -12.21 14.98
N ALA A 91 18.77 -11.69 13.87
CA ALA A 91 19.55 -10.47 13.86
C ALA A 91 18.66 -9.27 14.28
N PRO A 92 19.18 -8.30 15.04
CA PRO A 92 18.45 -7.07 15.32
C PRO A 92 18.20 -6.29 14.03
N SER A 93 17.09 -5.55 13.94
CA SER A 93 16.92 -4.58 12.84
C SER A 93 18.03 -3.54 12.81
N ASP A 94 18.28 -2.93 11.64
CA ASP A 94 19.30 -1.87 11.47
C ASP A 94 19.16 -0.73 12.50
N ARG A 95 17.92 -0.31 12.78
CA ARG A 95 17.61 0.72 13.77
C ARG A 95 18.02 0.28 15.18
N LEU A 96 17.77 -0.98 15.53
CA LEU A 96 18.13 -1.53 16.82
C LEU A 96 19.65 -1.74 16.92
N ALA A 97 20.30 -2.22 15.87
CA ALA A 97 21.73 -2.42 15.78
C ALA A 97 22.49 -1.09 15.97
N VAL A 98 22.10 -0.05 15.22
CA VAL A 98 22.66 1.31 15.34
C VAL A 98 22.47 1.88 16.74
N ALA A 99 21.29 1.70 17.32
CA ALA A 99 21.00 2.16 18.68
C ALA A 99 21.83 1.46 19.77
N LEU A 100 22.29 0.24 19.49
CA LEU A 100 23.05 -0.59 20.40
C LEU A 100 24.56 -0.59 20.12
N ASP A 101 25.00 0.10 19.06
CA ASP A 101 26.39 0.09 18.58
C ASP A 101 26.88 -1.34 18.29
N VAL A 102 26.02 -2.15 17.67
CA VAL A 102 26.31 -3.54 17.29
C VAL A 102 26.75 -3.56 15.83
N ASP A 103 27.98 -4.02 15.58
CA ASP A 103 28.51 -4.24 14.22
C ASP A 103 27.97 -5.57 13.67
N MET A 104 27.12 -5.47 12.65
CA MET A 104 26.49 -6.62 11.98
C MET A 104 27.31 -7.15 10.78
N ASP A 105 28.32 -6.41 10.31
CA ASP A 105 29.04 -6.73 9.07
C ASP A 105 30.22 -7.69 9.31
N GLN A 106 30.74 -7.78 10.54
CA GLN A 106 31.91 -8.60 10.84
C GLN A 106 31.58 -10.02 11.27
N GLY A 107 31.62 -10.94 10.31
CA GLY A 107 31.66 -12.38 10.56
C GLY A 107 30.31 -13.03 10.89
N ALA A 108 29.20 -12.35 10.62
CA ALA A 108 27.86 -12.89 10.77
C ALA A 108 27.59 -13.99 9.73
N ASP A 109 27.02 -15.11 10.17
CA ASP A 109 26.58 -16.21 9.30
C ASP A 109 25.08 -16.07 9.02
N LEU A 110 24.76 -15.05 8.22
CA LEU A 110 23.37 -14.64 7.97
C LEU A 110 22.64 -15.61 7.05
N HIS A 111 21.49 -16.08 7.52
CA HIS A 111 20.52 -16.81 6.71
C HIS A 111 19.10 -16.33 7.04
N LEU A 112 18.13 -16.68 6.21
CA LEU A 112 16.73 -16.39 6.49
C LEU A 112 16.08 -17.57 7.19
N ASP A 113 15.37 -17.31 8.28
CA ASP A 113 14.54 -18.30 8.97
C ASP A 113 13.23 -17.67 9.46
N THR A 114 12.23 -18.52 9.67
CA THR A 114 10.88 -18.10 10.04
C THR A 114 10.76 -17.97 11.55
N VAL A 115 10.16 -16.86 12.00
CA VAL A 115 9.96 -16.57 13.41
C VAL A 115 8.57 -15.98 13.66
N GLN A 116 7.98 -16.33 14.79
CA GLN A 116 6.70 -15.81 15.22
C GLN A 116 6.89 -14.52 16.04
N VAL A 117 6.19 -13.45 15.67
CA VAL A 117 6.15 -12.18 16.43
C VAL A 117 4.74 -11.90 16.94
N PRO A 118 4.58 -11.41 18.18
CA PRO A 118 3.31 -10.86 18.66
C PRO A 118 3.00 -9.54 17.95
N THR A 119 1.73 -9.32 17.61
CA THR A 119 1.30 -8.11 16.90
C THR A 119 0.03 -7.50 17.51
N LEU A 120 -0.17 -6.21 17.24
CA LEU A 120 -1.45 -5.53 17.39
C LEU A 120 -1.99 -5.14 16.02
N ILE A 121 -3.27 -5.41 15.79
CA ILE A 121 -3.95 -5.11 14.54
C ILE A 121 -4.45 -3.66 14.54
N VAL A 122 -4.16 -2.95 13.46
CA VAL A 122 -4.81 -1.71 13.03
C VAL A 122 -5.71 -2.05 11.85
N GLY A 123 -7.01 -1.83 12.04
CA GLY A 123 -8.03 -2.23 11.05
C GLY A 123 -7.94 -1.39 9.78
N VAL A 124 -8.32 -1.99 8.64
CA VAL A 124 -8.36 -1.31 7.33
C VAL A 124 -9.16 -0.01 7.34
N THR A 125 -10.19 0.07 8.18
CA THR A 125 -11.08 1.23 8.28
C THR A 125 -10.42 2.47 8.85
N GLU A 126 -9.29 2.32 9.55
CA GLU A 126 -8.58 3.41 10.22
C GLU A 126 -7.10 3.51 9.79
N VAL A 127 -6.57 2.49 9.09
CA VAL A 127 -5.13 2.40 8.78
C VAL A 127 -4.64 3.59 7.95
N GLN A 128 -5.37 3.98 6.90
CA GLN A 128 -4.94 5.04 6.00
C GLN A 128 -4.93 6.40 6.72
N GLU A 129 -6.01 6.72 7.43
CA GLU A 129 -6.10 7.94 8.24
C GLU A 129 -4.96 8.01 9.28
N LYS A 130 -4.70 6.90 9.99
CA LYS A 130 -3.63 6.85 11.00
C LYS A 130 -2.24 7.04 10.41
N LEU A 131 -1.94 6.41 9.28
CA LEU A 131 -0.64 6.58 8.60
C LEU A 131 -0.43 8.03 8.15
N LEU A 132 -1.45 8.65 7.56
CA LEU A 132 -1.40 10.05 7.14
C LEU A 132 -1.28 10.99 8.34
N ALA A 133 -2.07 10.79 9.40
CA ALA A 133 -1.99 11.58 10.62
C ALA A 133 -0.63 11.44 11.32
N PHE A 134 -0.09 10.24 11.34
CA PHE A 134 1.25 9.95 11.89
C PHE A 134 2.34 10.70 11.12
N GLU A 135 2.29 10.69 9.79
CA GLU A 135 3.21 11.47 8.96
C GLU A 135 3.09 12.97 9.21
N ILE A 136 1.87 13.52 9.20
CA ILE A 136 1.62 14.96 9.43
C ILE A 136 2.11 15.39 10.82
N ALA A 137 1.97 14.54 11.82
CA ALA A 137 2.48 14.78 13.17
C ALA A 137 4.02 14.69 13.29
N GLY A 138 4.73 14.38 12.19
CA GLY A 138 6.18 14.25 12.16
C GLY A 138 6.68 12.90 12.71
N GLY A 139 5.82 11.89 12.80
CA GLY A 139 6.13 10.57 13.35
C GLY A 139 7.28 9.86 12.64
N LEU A 140 7.52 10.14 11.36
CA LEU A 140 8.64 9.58 10.58
C LEU A 140 10.03 10.04 11.06
N ASN A 141 10.10 11.08 11.88
CA ASN A 141 11.35 11.56 12.49
C ASN A 141 11.70 10.79 13.78
N HIS A 142 10.86 9.85 14.22
CA HIS A 142 11.12 9.11 15.44
C HIS A 142 12.24 8.09 15.22
N GLU A 143 13.22 8.08 16.13
CA GLU A 143 14.30 7.09 16.11
C GLU A 143 13.82 5.65 16.43
N HIS A 144 12.59 5.50 16.94
CA HIS A 144 12.01 4.24 17.40
C HIS A 144 11.05 3.59 16.39
N THR A 145 10.99 4.09 15.15
CA THR A 145 10.21 3.46 14.08
C THR A 145 11.12 2.93 12.98
N GLY A 146 10.81 1.74 12.48
CA GLY A 146 11.46 1.16 11.32
C GLY A 146 11.17 1.94 10.03
N HIS A 147 11.90 1.60 8.97
CA HIS A 147 11.83 2.31 7.69
C HIS A 147 10.54 1.99 6.92
N GLU A 148 9.89 0.87 7.21
CA GLU A 148 8.59 0.48 6.67
C GLU A 148 7.48 1.48 6.98
N PHE A 149 7.55 2.23 8.10
CA PHE A 149 6.60 3.33 8.33
C PHE A 149 6.65 4.40 7.25
N GLN A 150 7.84 4.74 6.74
CA GLN A 150 7.99 5.71 5.64
C GLN A 150 7.32 5.19 4.38
N PHE A 151 7.52 3.91 4.08
CA PHE A 151 6.90 3.25 2.94
C PHE A 151 5.37 3.21 3.06
N TRP A 152 4.83 2.79 4.21
CA TRP A 152 3.39 2.72 4.41
C TRP A 152 2.71 4.09 4.40
N CYS A 153 3.36 5.14 4.92
CA CYS A 153 2.85 6.51 4.80
C CYS A 153 2.83 6.98 3.34
N ALA A 154 3.89 6.70 2.57
CA ALA A 154 3.94 7.00 1.15
C ALA A 154 2.88 6.23 0.35
N ALA A 155 2.64 4.95 0.67
CA ALA A 155 1.58 4.15 0.06
C ALA A 155 0.18 4.65 0.42
N ALA A 156 -0.05 5.05 1.67
CA ALA A 156 -1.31 5.64 2.11
C ALA A 156 -1.61 6.95 1.39
N ARG A 157 -0.59 7.79 1.18
CA ARG A 157 -0.69 9.04 0.42
C ARG A 157 -0.94 8.78 -1.06
N PHE A 158 -0.24 7.81 -1.66
CA PHE A 158 -0.48 7.43 -3.05
C PHE A 158 -1.92 6.94 -3.26
N GLY A 159 -2.45 6.12 -2.33
CA GLY A 159 -3.86 5.73 -2.33
C GLY A 159 -4.82 6.91 -2.24
N LEU A 160 -4.51 7.93 -1.42
CA LEU A 160 -5.32 9.14 -1.30
C LEU A 160 -5.31 9.97 -2.58
N GLU A 161 -4.14 10.18 -3.19
CA GLU A 161 -3.99 10.92 -4.45
C GLU A 161 -4.77 10.26 -5.58
N LEU A 162 -4.79 8.92 -5.64
CA LEU A 162 -5.62 8.19 -6.62
C LEU A 162 -7.12 8.45 -6.41
N MET A 163 -7.58 8.56 -5.17
CA MET A 163 -8.98 8.87 -4.87
C MET A 163 -9.31 10.34 -5.16
N GLU A 164 -8.39 11.26 -4.88
CA GLU A 164 -8.50 12.69 -5.22
C GLU A 164 -8.63 12.88 -6.73
N ASP A 165 -7.83 12.16 -7.51
CA ASP A 165 -7.86 12.14 -8.98
C ASP A 165 -9.05 11.35 -9.54
N GLN A 166 -9.95 10.81 -8.70
CA GLN A 166 -11.08 9.96 -9.09
C GLN A 166 -10.66 8.71 -9.90
N ARG A 167 -9.43 8.23 -9.70
CA ARG A 167 -8.87 7.03 -10.35
C ARG A 167 -9.23 5.77 -9.58
N VAL A 168 -10.53 5.55 -9.45
CA VAL A 168 -11.10 4.39 -8.77
C VAL A 168 -12.18 3.77 -9.64
N VAL A 169 -12.20 2.45 -9.71
CA VAL A 169 -13.16 1.71 -10.53
C VAL A 169 -13.92 0.69 -9.69
N PRO A 170 -15.22 0.50 -9.95
CA PRO A 170 -15.95 -0.61 -9.37
C PRO A 170 -15.59 -1.89 -10.10
N THR A 171 -15.44 -2.98 -9.36
CA THR A 171 -15.12 -4.30 -9.91
C THR A 171 -15.90 -5.41 -9.22
N VAL A 172 -15.82 -6.61 -9.80
CA VAL A 172 -16.29 -7.86 -9.22
C VAL A 172 -15.19 -8.91 -9.25
N GLN A 173 -15.01 -9.59 -8.13
CA GLN A 173 -14.06 -10.69 -7.97
C GLN A 173 -14.81 -11.96 -7.58
N GLN A 174 -14.57 -13.04 -8.30
CA GLN A 174 -15.05 -14.36 -7.94
C GLN A 174 -13.94 -15.13 -7.25
N ASP A 175 -14.19 -15.62 -6.04
CA ASP A 175 -13.24 -16.48 -5.34
C ASP A 175 -13.35 -17.95 -5.78
N ARG A 176 -12.44 -18.80 -5.29
CA ARG A 176 -12.38 -20.23 -5.66
C ARG A 176 -13.63 -21.02 -5.25
N SER A 177 -14.40 -20.52 -4.28
CA SER A 177 -15.67 -21.14 -3.86
C SER A 177 -16.83 -20.80 -4.81
N GLY A 178 -16.61 -19.85 -5.72
CA GLY A 178 -17.62 -19.35 -6.66
C GLY A 178 -18.36 -18.12 -6.13
N VAL A 179 -18.10 -17.70 -4.89
CA VAL A 179 -18.70 -16.49 -4.30
C VAL A 179 -18.17 -15.26 -5.03
N VAL A 180 -19.09 -14.40 -5.46
CA VAL A 180 -18.78 -13.15 -6.18
C VAL A 180 -18.87 -12.00 -5.21
N LYS A 181 -17.82 -11.16 -5.19
CA LYS A 181 -17.67 -10.02 -4.29
C LYS A 181 -17.47 -8.75 -5.08
N ALA A 182 -18.14 -7.69 -4.67
CA ALA A 182 -18.01 -6.36 -5.21
C ALA A 182 -16.91 -5.60 -4.49
N HIS A 183 -16.05 -4.90 -5.23
CA HIS A 183 -14.96 -4.10 -4.67
C HIS A 183 -14.78 -2.79 -5.44
N TRP A 184 -14.38 -1.74 -4.75
CA TRP A 184 -13.72 -0.61 -5.38
C TRP A 184 -12.22 -0.90 -5.46
N ARG A 185 -11.58 -0.49 -6.56
CA ARG A 185 -10.14 -0.67 -6.76
C ARG A 185 -9.51 0.61 -7.31
N PRO A 186 -8.27 0.94 -6.91
CA PRO A 186 -7.47 1.93 -7.61
C PRO A 186 -7.26 1.52 -9.07
N TRP A 187 -7.33 2.48 -9.98
CA TRP A 187 -7.06 2.27 -11.39
C TRP A 187 -5.62 2.69 -11.71
N LEU A 188 -4.75 1.68 -11.87
CA LEU A 188 -3.29 1.87 -12.04
C LEU A 188 -2.79 1.69 -13.48
N HIS A 189 -3.69 1.59 -14.47
CA HIS A 189 -3.34 1.15 -15.84
C HIS A 189 -2.81 2.27 -16.76
N ASP A 190 -2.85 3.53 -16.31
CA ASP A 190 -2.21 4.65 -16.99
C ASP A 190 -0.69 4.59 -16.78
N ALA A 191 0.10 4.80 -17.83
CA ALA A 191 1.57 4.73 -17.80
C ALA A 191 2.19 5.64 -16.72
N ALA A 192 1.68 6.85 -16.53
CA ALA A 192 2.21 7.77 -15.53
C ALA A 192 1.94 7.26 -14.10
N ILE A 193 0.77 6.66 -13.87
CA ILE A 193 0.42 6.08 -12.57
C ILE A 193 1.20 4.79 -12.32
N ALA A 194 1.35 3.95 -13.33
CA ALA A 194 2.17 2.75 -13.27
C ALA A 194 3.64 3.06 -12.92
N GLU A 195 4.22 4.12 -13.50
CA GLU A 195 5.58 4.57 -13.18
C GLU A 195 5.71 5.05 -11.72
N ARG A 196 4.70 5.78 -11.21
CA ARG A 196 4.66 6.21 -9.80
C ARG A 196 4.55 5.01 -8.86
N ALA A 197 3.70 4.03 -9.18
CA ALA A 197 3.55 2.80 -8.41
C ALA A 197 4.85 1.97 -8.44
N ALA A 198 5.52 1.88 -9.59
CA ALA A 198 6.81 1.22 -9.72
C ALA A 198 7.92 1.93 -8.92
N THR A 199 7.92 3.26 -8.91
CA THR A 199 8.85 4.07 -8.10
C THR A 199 8.64 3.83 -6.61
N LEU A 200 7.39 3.83 -6.15
CA LEU A 200 7.05 3.49 -4.77
C LEU A 200 7.52 2.06 -4.43
N LEU A 201 7.19 1.08 -5.27
CA LEU A 201 7.59 -0.32 -5.09
C LEU A 201 9.11 -0.50 -5.03
N ALA A 202 9.87 0.22 -5.86
CA ALA A 202 11.34 0.18 -5.85
C ALA A 202 11.93 0.66 -4.51
N GLY A 203 11.20 1.50 -3.78
CA GLY A 203 11.55 1.96 -2.44
C GLY A 203 11.06 1.05 -1.31
N MET A 204 10.40 -0.08 -1.60
CA MET A 204 9.84 -0.96 -0.58
C MET A 204 10.95 -1.61 0.28
N PRO A 205 10.99 -1.35 1.60
CA PRO A 205 11.90 -2.03 2.51
C PRO A 205 11.66 -3.55 2.50
N PRO A 206 12.72 -4.40 2.52
CA PRO A 206 12.55 -5.85 2.53
C PRO A 206 11.67 -6.37 3.67
N ILE A 207 11.65 -5.70 4.82
CA ILE A 207 10.81 -6.07 5.95
C ILE A 207 9.31 -6.00 5.60
N CYS A 208 8.87 -5.11 4.70
CA CYS A 208 7.46 -5.02 4.28
C CYS A 208 6.95 -6.32 3.64
N ARG A 209 7.85 -7.07 2.97
CA ARG A 209 7.57 -8.33 2.27
C ARG A 209 8.07 -9.56 3.04
N ALA A 210 8.43 -9.41 4.32
CA ALA A 210 8.93 -10.50 5.14
C ALA A 210 7.84 -11.41 5.70
N VAL A 211 6.56 -11.08 5.51
CA VAL A 211 5.44 -11.90 6.01
C VAL A 211 5.40 -13.22 5.26
N THR A 212 5.35 -14.33 5.99
CA THR A 212 5.17 -15.65 5.37
C THR A 212 3.69 -15.92 5.13
N ASP A 213 3.22 -15.54 3.94
CA ASP A 213 1.83 -15.68 3.54
C ASP A 213 1.68 -15.97 2.03
N ALA A 214 0.48 -15.79 1.49
CA ALA A 214 0.18 -16.05 0.08
C ALA A 214 0.88 -15.10 -0.90
N HIS A 215 1.46 -13.98 -0.43
CA HIS A 215 2.22 -13.07 -1.28
C HIS A 215 3.61 -13.61 -1.60
N ASP A 216 4.14 -14.56 -0.82
CA ASP A 216 5.43 -15.23 -1.04
C ASP A 216 6.60 -14.24 -1.28
N GLY A 217 6.60 -13.12 -0.54
CA GLY A 217 7.61 -12.07 -0.68
C GLY A 217 7.48 -11.19 -1.93
N ASP A 218 6.43 -11.35 -2.74
CA ASP A 218 6.16 -10.48 -3.89
C ASP A 218 5.67 -9.11 -3.41
N GLY A 219 6.55 -8.11 -3.56
CA GLY A 219 6.27 -6.74 -3.14
C GLY A 219 5.12 -6.09 -3.91
N TRP A 220 4.88 -6.47 -5.17
CA TRP A 220 3.74 -5.91 -5.91
C TRP A 220 2.43 -6.38 -5.30
N LEU A 221 2.29 -7.68 -5.00
CA LEU A 221 1.06 -8.20 -4.39
C LEU A 221 0.80 -7.61 -3.00
N VAL A 222 1.86 -7.35 -2.22
CA VAL A 222 1.79 -6.66 -0.92
C VAL A 222 1.30 -5.22 -1.09
N LEU A 223 1.88 -4.44 -2.01
CA LEU A 223 1.47 -3.06 -2.27
C LEU A 223 0.05 -2.99 -2.84
N GLU A 224 -0.27 -3.86 -3.80
CA GLU A 224 -1.58 -3.95 -4.45
C GLU A 224 -2.67 -4.28 -3.43
N SER A 225 -2.46 -5.28 -2.54
CA SER A 225 -3.43 -5.60 -1.50
C SER A 225 -3.65 -4.43 -0.52
N PHE A 226 -2.59 -3.76 -0.10
CA PHE A 226 -2.67 -2.56 0.74
C PHE A 226 -3.50 -1.44 0.09
N LEU A 227 -3.18 -1.07 -1.15
CA LEU A 227 -3.89 -0.01 -1.86
C LEU A 227 -5.36 -0.37 -2.09
N ASN A 228 -5.62 -1.62 -2.51
CA ASN A 228 -6.97 -2.11 -2.74
C ASN A 228 -7.84 -2.05 -1.48
N ALA A 229 -7.31 -2.50 -0.34
CA ALA A 229 -8.04 -2.51 0.91
C ALA A 229 -8.31 -1.10 1.45
N CYS A 230 -7.32 -0.20 1.39
CA CYS A 230 -7.49 1.19 1.83
C CYS A 230 -8.54 1.93 0.97
N VAL A 231 -8.42 1.83 -0.36
CA VAL A 231 -9.35 2.48 -1.31
C VAL A 231 -10.77 1.93 -1.17
N ASP A 232 -10.93 0.60 -1.09
CA ASP A 232 -12.25 -0.02 -0.92
C ASP A 232 -12.90 0.38 0.40
N SER A 233 -12.14 0.37 1.50
CA SER A 233 -12.63 0.77 2.81
C SER A 233 -13.03 2.25 2.85
N PHE A 234 -12.19 3.15 2.33
CA PHE A 234 -12.48 4.58 2.31
C PHE A 234 -13.74 4.89 1.51
N LEU A 235 -13.85 4.38 0.28
CA LEU A 235 -15.00 4.64 -0.57
C LEU A 235 -16.30 4.11 0.05
N ARG A 236 -16.28 2.92 0.68
CA ARG A 236 -17.47 2.41 1.38
C ARG A 236 -17.89 3.30 2.54
N GLN A 237 -16.95 3.83 3.31
CA GLN A 237 -17.28 4.76 4.39
C GLN A 237 -17.98 6.00 3.84
N VAL A 238 -17.52 6.54 2.70
CA VAL A 238 -18.17 7.65 2.00
C VAL A 238 -19.56 7.25 1.50
N MET A 239 -19.71 6.11 0.82
CA MET A 239 -21.01 5.64 0.30
C MET A 239 -22.05 5.45 1.41
N LEU A 240 -21.63 4.95 2.56
CA LEU A 240 -22.47 4.78 3.75
C LEU A 240 -22.82 6.12 4.40
N ALA A 241 -21.84 7.03 4.56
CA ALA A 241 -22.06 8.33 5.18
C ALA A 241 -23.04 9.21 4.38
N GLU A 242 -22.97 9.11 3.05
CA GLU A 242 -23.81 9.86 2.12
C GLU A 242 -25.11 9.12 1.72
N ASN A 243 -25.40 7.97 2.35
CA ASN A 243 -26.59 7.14 2.10
C ASN A 243 -26.83 6.76 0.62
N TYR A 244 -25.77 6.50 -0.15
CA TYR A 244 -25.90 6.17 -1.59
C TYR A 244 -26.74 4.92 -1.88
N VAL A 245 -26.94 4.05 -0.89
CA VAL A 245 -27.83 2.88 -1.01
C VAL A 245 -29.27 3.25 -1.40
N GLU A 246 -29.74 4.46 -1.05
CA GLU A 246 -31.07 4.95 -1.42
C GLU A 246 -31.24 5.04 -2.96
N ALA A 247 -30.16 5.24 -3.72
CA ALA A 247 -30.21 5.32 -5.17
C ALA A 247 -30.69 4.02 -5.86
N ILE A 248 -30.69 2.90 -5.14
CA ILE A 248 -31.10 1.58 -5.64
C ILE A 248 -32.26 0.96 -4.84
N GLU A 249 -32.90 1.71 -3.94
CA GLU A 249 -33.90 1.16 -3.01
C GLU A 249 -35.15 0.58 -3.70
N ASP A 250 -35.58 1.20 -4.81
CA ASP A 250 -36.74 0.78 -5.60
C ASP A 250 -36.41 -0.35 -6.61
N ARG A 251 -35.19 -0.90 -6.55
CA ARG A 251 -34.71 -1.91 -7.49
C ARG A 251 -34.55 -3.26 -6.80
N ASP A 252 -34.89 -4.34 -7.51
CA ASP A 252 -34.82 -5.69 -6.96
C ASP A 252 -33.48 -6.38 -7.29
N PRO A 253 -32.58 -6.61 -6.30
CA PRO A 253 -31.30 -7.28 -6.50
C PRO A 253 -31.43 -8.79 -6.76
N THR A 254 -32.63 -9.38 -6.64
CA THR A 254 -32.88 -10.79 -7.00
C THR A 254 -33.17 -10.96 -8.49
N VAL A 255 -33.59 -9.88 -9.16
CA VAL A 255 -33.96 -9.86 -10.58
C VAL A 255 -32.86 -9.25 -11.44
N ASP A 256 -32.17 -8.22 -10.94
CA ASP A 256 -31.12 -7.51 -11.67
C ASP A 256 -29.72 -7.72 -11.03
N PRO A 257 -28.80 -8.45 -11.69
CA PRO A 257 -27.46 -8.67 -11.16
C PRO A 257 -26.62 -7.40 -11.04
N HIS A 258 -26.95 -6.33 -11.79
CA HIS A 258 -26.23 -5.06 -11.68
C HIS A 258 -26.67 -4.31 -10.40
N VAL A 259 -27.92 -4.44 -10.00
CA VAL A 259 -28.42 -3.93 -8.71
C VAL A 259 -27.81 -4.70 -7.55
N ALA A 260 -27.66 -6.03 -7.67
CA ALA A 260 -26.94 -6.84 -6.70
C ALA A 260 -25.46 -6.41 -6.57
N TRP A 261 -24.81 -6.11 -7.70
CA TRP A 261 -23.44 -5.59 -7.70
C TRP A 261 -23.32 -4.22 -7.03
N LEU A 262 -24.20 -3.27 -7.39
CA LEU A 262 -24.24 -1.96 -6.75
C LEU A 262 -24.52 -2.07 -5.25
N GLY A 263 -25.45 -2.92 -4.82
CA GLY A 263 -25.69 -3.20 -3.40
C GLY A 263 -24.44 -3.71 -2.69
N GLY A 264 -23.64 -4.52 -3.38
CA GLY A 264 -22.33 -4.98 -2.91
C GLY A 264 -21.26 -3.89 -2.81
N LEU A 265 -21.34 -2.81 -3.59
CA LEU A 265 -20.38 -1.69 -3.60
C LEU A 265 -20.74 -0.59 -2.60
N LEU A 266 -22.04 -0.34 -2.41
CA LEU A 266 -22.55 0.81 -1.65
C LEU A 266 -22.69 0.55 -0.15
N GLY A 267 -22.58 -0.72 0.28
CA GLY A 267 -22.74 -1.12 1.68
C GLY A 267 -21.54 -1.88 2.26
N ASN A 268 -21.71 -2.37 3.50
CA ASN A 268 -20.72 -3.22 4.19
C ASN A 268 -20.74 -4.69 3.72
N ASN A 269 -21.85 -5.13 3.12
CA ASN A 269 -21.91 -6.48 2.59
C ASN A 269 -21.34 -6.50 1.17
N ILE A 270 -20.16 -7.08 1.01
CA ILE A 270 -19.45 -7.15 -0.26
C ILE A 270 -19.99 -8.23 -1.21
N GLU A 271 -20.83 -9.16 -0.72
CA GLU A 271 -21.28 -10.29 -1.51
C GLU A 271 -22.33 -9.88 -2.55
N VAL A 272 -22.08 -10.22 -3.81
CA VAL A 272 -23.05 -10.08 -4.91
C VAL A 272 -23.96 -11.30 -4.89
N LYS A 273 -25.10 -11.15 -4.21
CA LYS A 273 -26.07 -12.23 -4.02
C LYS A 273 -26.81 -12.58 -5.32
N ASN A 274 -27.41 -13.77 -5.33
CA ASN A 274 -28.36 -14.25 -6.35
C ASN A 274 -27.81 -14.43 -7.77
N LEU A 275 -26.50 -14.51 -7.94
CA LEU A 275 -25.93 -15.04 -9.18
C LEU A 275 -26.16 -16.56 -9.23
N ALA A 276 -26.70 -17.05 -10.34
CA ALA A 276 -26.86 -18.49 -10.53
C ALA A 276 -25.49 -19.18 -10.48
N VAL A 277 -25.44 -20.39 -9.93
CA VAL A 277 -24.18 -21.15 -9.85
C VAL A 277 -23.59 -21.32 -11.25
N GLY A 278 -22.38 -20.80 -11.46
CA GLY A 278 -21.68 -20.82 -12.75
C GLY A 278 -22.00 -19.63 -13.68
N ASP A 279 -22.83 -18.67 -13.26
CA ASP A 279 -23.05 -17.43 -14.01
C ASP A 279 -21.84 -16.50 -13.87
N VAL A 280 -21.10 -16.38 -14.97
CA VAL A 280 -19.93 -15.49 -15.10
C VAL A 280 -20.22 -14.28 -15.98
N SER A 281 -21.48 -14.07 -16.38
CA SER A 281 -21.86 -13.01 -17.32
C SER A 281 -21.57 -11.62 -16.77
N LEU A 282 -21.92 -11.37 -15.50
CA LEU A 282 -21.61 -10.13 -14.79
C LEU A 282 -20.09 -9.93 -14.70
N VAL A 283 -19.35 -10.94 -14.25
CA VAL A 283 -17.88 -10.86 -14.10
C VAL A 283 -17.22 -10.56 -15.43
N ARG A 284 -17.63 -11.23 -16.51
CA ARG A 284 -17.12 -10.99 -17.86
C ARG A 284 -17.50 -9.60 -18.37
N GLY A 285 -18.74 -9.17 -18.13
CA GLY A 285 -19.23 -7.86 -18.54
C GLY A 285 -18.46 -6.72 -17.87
N VAL A 286 -18.25 -6.81 -16.56
CA VAL A 286 -17.45 -5.81 -15.80
C VAL A 286 -16.01 -5.79 -16.29
N ARG A 287 -15.36 -6.95 -16.48
CA ARG A 287 -13.99 -7.00 -17.04
C ARG A 287 -13.91 -6.39 -18.43
N GLN A 288 -14.88 -6.67 -19.29
CA GLN A 288 -14.92 -6.12 -20.64
C GLN A 288 -15.13 -4.59 -20.62
N TRP A 289 -15.99 -4.10 -19.72
CA TRP A 289 -16.19 -2.67 -19.52
C TRP A 289 -14.92 -1.97 -19.01
N LEU A 290 -14.22 -2.57 -18.04
CA LEU A 290 -12.95 -2.05 -17.54
C LEU A 290 -11.86 -2.05 -18.62
N ALA A 291 -11.79 -3.07 -19.48
CA ALA A 291 -10.83 -3.12 -20.59
C ALA A 291 -11.02 -1.96 -21.58
N ILE A 292 -12.24 -1.44 -21.76
CA ILE A 292 -12.49 -0.26 -22.60
C ILE A 292 -11.83 1.00 -21.99
N LEU A 293 -11.73 1.09 -20.66
CA LEU A 293 -11.04 2.19 -19.99
C LEU A 293 -9.51 2.13 -20.18
N GLU A 294 -8.96 0.97 -20.52
CA GLU A 294 -7.54 0.81 -20.83
C GLU A 294 -7.22 1.24 -22.28
N ASP A 295 -8.22 1.15 -23.17
CA ASP A 295 -8.09 1.38 -24.62
C ASP A 295 -8.33 2.85 -25.03
N ILE A 296 -8.17 3.80 -24.11
CA ILE A 296 -8.49 5.21 -24.38
C ILE A 296 -7.52 5.81 -25.43
N GLY A 297 -6.40 5.16 -25.75
CA GLY A 297 -5.39 5.66 -26.69
C GLY A 297 -5.37 5.01 -28.08
N GLU A 298 -5.86 3.79 -28.27
CA GLU A 298 -5.73 3.09 -29.55
C GLU A 298 -6.81 3.56 -30.53
N GLY A 299 -6.41 4.20 -31.63
CA GLY A 299 -7.33 4.69 -32.66
C GLY A 299 -7.98 6.05 -32.41
N ARG A 300 -7.56 6.81 -31.37
CA ARG A 300 -8.01 8.20 -31.22
C ARG A 300 -7.57 9.05 -32.43
N PRO A 301 -8.50 9.77 -33.10
CA PRO A 301 -8.13 10.65 -34.20
C PRO A 301 -7.36 11.85 -33.64
N MET A 302 -6.05 11.87 -33.91
CA MET A 302 -5.17 12.99 -33.58
C MET A 302 -5.12 13.94 -34.77
N HIS A 303 -5.15 15.24 -34.50
CA HIS A 303 -4.92 16.27 -35.50
C HIS A 303 -3.57 16.93 -35.26
N LEU A 304 -2.85 17.21 -36.35
CA LEU A 304 -1.66 18.04 -36.31
C LEU A 304 -2.09 19.51 -36.24
N LEU A 305 -1.78 20.18 -35.14
CA LEU A 305 -1.93 21.63 -35.00
C LEU A 305 -0.62 22.31 -35.38
N LEU A 306 -0.69 23.20 -36.38
CA LEU A 306 0.35 24.20 -36.62
C LEU A 306 -0.09 25.49 -35.94
N GLN A 307 0.60 25.86 -34.88
CA GLN A 307 0.37 27.12 -34.18
C GLN A 307 1.47 28.11 -34.54
N LEU A 308 1.08 29.26 -35.07
CA LEU A 308 1.96 30.35 -35.44
C LEU A 308 1.80 31.47 -34.40
N ASP A 309 2.78 31.61 -33.52
CA ASP A 309 2.78 32.62 -32.46
C ASP A 309 3.39 33.93 -32.97
N GLU A 310 2.62 35.01 -32.84
CA GLU A 310 3.10 36.37 -33.11
C GLU A 310 4.18 36.77 -32.09
N PRO A 311 5.24 37.50 -32.50
CA PRO A 311 6.20 38.05 -31.57
C PRO A 311 5.53 38.91 -30.50
N SER A 312 6.01 38.82 -29.25
CA SER A 312 5.44 39.58 -28.14
C SER A 312 5.40 41.07 -28.47
N SER A 313 4.25 41.70 -28.19
CA SER A 313 4.06 43.13 -28.43
C SER A 313 5.01 44.04 -27.62
N ALA A 314 5.63 43.49 -26.57
CA ALA A 314 6.67 44.15 -25.81
C ALA A 314 8.00 44.34 -26.59
N LEU A 315 8.17 43.63 -27.71
CA LEU A 315 9.36 43.71 -28.56
C LEU A 315 9.27 44.84 -29.59
N PHE A 316 8.06 45.32 -29.90
CA PHE A 316 7.88 46.44 -30.82
C PHE A 316 8.35 47.75 -30.17
N THR A 317 9.46 48.29 -30.65
CA THR A 317 9.89 49.66 -30.32
C THR A 317 8.93 50.67 -30.98
N LYS A 318 8.78 51.88 -30.42
CA LYS A 318 7.90 52.94 -30.98
C LYS A 318 8.36 53.50 -32.34
N GLN A 319 9.39 52.92 -32.98
CA GLN A 319 9.88 53.34 -34.28
C GLN A 319 9.21 52.50 -35.38
N GLU A 320 8.48 53.17 -36.28
CA GLU A 320 7.90 52.55 -37.47
C GLU A 320 8.99 51.86 -38.30
N GLY A 321 8.76 50.59 -38.68
CA GLY A 321 9.61 49.84 -39.61
C GLY A 321 10.52 48.77 -39.01
N GLU A 322 10.45 48.47 -37.70
CA GLU A 322 11.16 47.33 -37.10
C GLU A 322 10.31 46.08 -36.88
N GLU A 323 9.02 46.12 -37.23
CA GLU A 323 8.04 45.04 -37.01
C GLU A 323 8.48 43.70 -37.66
N ASP A 324 9.11 43.76 -38.84
CA ASP A 324 9.57 42.59 -39.59
C ASP A 324 10.86 41.93 -39.04
N LYS A 325 11.50 42.54 -38.03
CA LYS A 325 12.79 42.03 -37.48
C LYS A 325 12.62 40.95 -36.42
N HIS A 326 11.40 40.72 -35.93
CA HIS A 326 11.14 39.76 -34.86
C HIS A 326 10.70 38.40 -35.41
N ALA A 327 11.28 37.32 -34.87
CA ALA A 327 11.03 35.98 -35.35
C ALA A 327 9.65 35.48 -34.90
N TRP A 328 8.81 35.11 -35.88
CA TRP A 328 7.60 34.34 -35.66
C TRP A 328 7.96 32.92 -35.22
N ARG A 329 7.23 32.38 -34.25
CA ARG A 329 7.46 31.01 -33.78
C ARG A 329 6.39 30.10 -34.37
N LEU A 330 6.81 29.11 -35.13
CA LEU A 330 5.94 28.01 -35.56
C LEU A 330 6.14 26.82 -34.61
N SER A 331 5.06 26.35 -33.99
CA SER A 331 5.05 25.14 -33.17
C SER A 331 4.14 24.08 -33.79
N PHE A 332 4.54 22.82 -33.59
CA PHE A 332 3.81 21.64 -34.05
C PHE A 332 3.32 20.90 -32.81
N GLN A 333 2.01 20.71 -32.71
CA GLN A 333 1.38 20.03 -31.58
C GLN A 333 0.45 18.94 -32.12
N LEU A 334 0.22 17.91 -31.30
CA LEU A 334 -0.82 16.91 -31.54
C LEU A 334 -1.97 17.23 -30.60
N ILE A 335 -3.16 17.43 -31.18
CA ILE A 335 -4.38 17.74 -30.43
C ILE A 335 -5.47 16.71 -30.73
N THR A 336 -6.36 16.53 -29.78
CA THR A 336 -7.59 15.74 -29.87
C THR A 336 -8.78 16.66 -30.15
N ASN A 337 -9.93 16.08 -30.56
CA ASN A 337 -11.16 16.85 -30.78
C ASN A 337 -11.77 17.45 -29.50
N GLU A 338 -11.27 17.03 -28.33
CA GLU A 338 -11.74 17.51 -27.03
C GLU A 338 -10.83 18.62 -26.46
N ASP A 339 -9.67 18.88 -27.08
CA ASP A 339 -8.85 20.01 -26.71
C ASP A 339 -9.59 21.31 -27.03
N PRO A 340 -9.62 22.28 -26.09
CA PRO A 340 -10.36 23.52 -26.30
C PRO A 340 -9.83 24.23 -27.54
N PRO A 341 -10.71 24.84 -28.36
CA PRO A 341 -10.27 25.56 -29.55
C PRO A 341 -9.31 26.67 -29.12
N THR A 342 -8.05 26.53 -29.51
CA THR A 342 -7.04 27.57 -29.37
C THR A 342 -7.42 28.67 -30.36
N ILE A 343 -7.97 29.78 -29.84
CA ILE A 343 -8.24 31.01 -30.62
C ILE A 343 -6.98 31.86 -30.63
#